data_AF-A0A6B2G7S5-F1
#
_entry.id   AF-A0A6B2G7S5-F1
#
_cell.length_a   1.000
_cell.length_b   1.000
_cell.length_c   1.000
_cell.angle_alpha   90.00
_cell.angle_beta   90.00
_cell.angle_gamma   90.00
#
_symmetry.space_group_name_H-M   'P 1'
#
loop_
_entity.id
_entity.type
_entity.pdbx_description
1 polymer ?
#
loop_
_entity_poly.entity_id
_entity_poly.type
_entity_poly.pdbx_seq_one_letter_code
_entity_poly.pdbx_strand_id
1 'polypeptide(L)'
;NLVEECSQNENFPSIDFQLFTSILKEWLTQSNGAAKMIVLDWVQHLLNYAHDQFYEQTPLIFDSLIDIIQTDSIKVITLAIKILCRLSLSNNSSTQYNDNLIPFLCGIISNLTKNKCSQLKSQGSLIVRTICQSLSPLIVYTKLAEVIIADFEKSPEISTIVHTLNIIMLTAEETRDLRLFLVKSDEKEKLVVFTTIYKCWAHNPVSALSLCLISGRYQLSYDIIKEFQQIEPSVELLMQID
;
A
#
# COMPACT_ATOMS: atom_id res chain seq x y z
N ASN A 1 17.47 -54.31 21.97
CA ASN A 1 15.99 -54.46 21.84
C ASN A 1 15.21 -53.43 22.64
N LEU A 2 15.59 -52.14 22.62
CA LEU A 2 14.81 -51.03 23.20
C LEU A 2 14.99 -49.75 22.36
N VAL A 3 15.09 -49.87 21.03
CA VAL A 3 15.29 -48.72 20.11
C VAL A 3 14.34 -48.76 18.89
N GLU A 4 13.34 -49.64 18.85
CA GLU A 4 12.47 -49.81 17.65
C GLU A 4 10.96 -49.63 17.89
N GLU A 5 10.53 -48.91 18.93
CA GLU A 5 9.09 -48.66 19.19
C GLU A 5 8.72 -47.18 19.38
N CYS A 6 9.25 -46.28 18.54
CA CYS A 6 8.69 -44.92 18.38
C CYS A 6 8.35 -44.59 16.91
N SER A 7 7.93 -45.60 16.16
CA SER A 7 7.25 -45.45 14.86
C SER A 7 5.76 -45.79 15.04
N GLN A 8 5.07 -45.02 15.88
CA GLN A 8 3.62 -45.05 15.97
C GLN A 8 3.06 -43.63 15.85
N ASN A 9 2.47 -43.37 14.68
CA ASN A 9 1.38 -42.44 14.41
C ASN A 9 0.85 -41.65 15.62
N GLU A 10 1.43 -40.49 15.90
CA GLU A 10 0.67 -39.42 16.54
C GLU A 10 -0.08 -38.68 15.44
N ASN A 11 -1.32 -39.12 15.18
CA ASN A 11 -2.31 -38.31 14.46
C ASN A 11 -2.57 -37.06 15.30
N PHE A 12 -1.75 -36.02 15.10
CA PHE A 12 -2.15 -34.68 15.47
C PHE A 12 -3.50 -34.41 14.77
N PRO A 13 -4.52 -33.89 15.48
CA PRO A 13 -5.74 -33.47 14.80
C PRO A 13 -5.34 -32.50 13.71
N SER A 14 -5.73 -32.77 12.45
CA SER A 14 -5.47 -31.84 11.36
C SER A 14 -6.07 -30.50 11.77
N ILE A 15 -5.25 -29.47 11.87
CA ILE A 15 -5.71 -28.15 12.28
C ILE A 15 -6.77 -27.71 11.27
N ASP A 16 -7.99 -27.45 11.75
CA ASP A 16 -9.02 -26.84 10.94
C ASP A 16 -8.67 -25.35 10.77
N PHE A 17 -7.91 -25.07 9.71
CA PHE A 17 -7.47 -23.72 9.37
C PHE A 17 -8.63 -22.78 9.09
N GLN A 18 -9.78 -23.29 8.60
CA GLN A 18 -10.95 -22.48 8.34
C GLN A 18 -11.58 -22.02 9.66
N LEU A 19 -11.80 -22.95 10.60
CA LEU A 19 -12.29 -22.61 11.95
C LEU A 19 -11.32 -21.67 12.67
N PHE A 20 -10.02 -21.96 12.61
CA PHE A 20 -9.01 -21.11 13.24
C PHE A 20 -9.01 -19.69 12.64
N THR A 21 -9.08 -19.57 11.32
CA THR A 21 -9.15 -18.27 10.63
C THR A 21 -10.42 -17.50 11.01
N SER A 22 -11.55 -18.20 11.19
CA SER A 22 -12.80 -17.58 11.64
C SER A 22 -12.68 -16.99 13.06
N ILE A 23 -11.98 -17.68 13.97
CA ILE A 23 -11.68 -17.19 15.32
C ILE A 23 -10.73 -15.99 15.24
N LEU A 24 -9.65 -16.07 14.47
CA LEU A 24 -8.73 -14.94 14.30
C LEU A 24 -9.45 -13.70 13.76
N LYS A 25 -10.34 -13.88 12.78
CA LYS A 25 -11.17 -12.81 12.22
C LYS A 25 -12.03 -12.15 13.30
N GLU A 26 -12.71 -12.94 14.14
CA GLU A 26 -13.51 -12.41 15.24
C GLU A 26 -12.65 -11.57 16.19
N TRP A 27 -11.46 -12.05 16.55
CA TRP A 27 -10.56 -11.36 17.48
C TRP A 27 -9.95 -10.08 16.90
N LEU A 28 -9.78 -9.99 15.56
CA LEU A 28 -9.39 -8.75 14.89
C LEU A 28 -10.44 -7.64 15.04
N THR A 29 -11.72 -7.99 15.16
CA THR A 29 -12.82 -7.02 15.31
C THR A 29 -12.96 -6.46 16.72
N GLN A 30 -12.35 -7.11 17.73
CA GLN A 30 -12.43 -6.65 19.12
C GLN A 30 -11.68 -5.33 19.32
N SER A 31 -12.07 -4.53 20.32
CA SER A 31 -11.47 -3.22 20.60
C SER A 31 -10.07 -3.28 21.21
N ASN A 32 -9.64 -4.44 21.71
CA ASN A 32 -8.37 -4.59 22.44
C ASN A 32 -7.16 -4.63 21.49
N GLY A 33 -6.30 -3.60 21.55
CA GLY A 33 -5.07 -3.52 20.77
C GLY A 33 -4.05 -4.64 21.04
N ALA A 34 -3.99 -5.17 22.26
CA ALA A 34 -3.10 -6.30 22.58
C ALA A 34 -3.60 -7.61 21.95
N ALA A 35 -4.92 -7.83 21.93
CA ALA A 35 -5.52 -8.98 21.26
C ALA A 35 -5.24 -8.94 19.75
N LYS A 36 -5.41 -7.77 19.13
CA LYS A 36 -5.05 -7.52 17.73
C LYS A 36 -3.59 -7.86 17.42
N MET A 37 -2.67 -7.42 18.26
CA MET A 37 -1.24 -7.76 18.10
C MET A 37 -1.01 -9.27 18.13
N ILE A 38 -1.56 -9.96 19.13
CA ILE A 38 -1.42 -11.42 19.25
C ILE A 38 -1.97 -12.12 18.00
N VAL A 39 -3.14 -11.71 17.51
CA VAL A 39 -3.72 -12.28 16.30
C VAL A 39 -2.81 -12.07 15.09
N LEU A 40 -2.27 -10.86 14.92
CA LEU A 40 -1.36 -10.57 13.81
C LEU A 40 -0.05 -11.38 13.92
N ASP A 41 0.49 -11.58 15.12
CA ASP A 41 1.64 -12.45 15.37
C ASP A 41 1.32 -13.91 14.99
N TRP A 42 0.13 -14.40 15.33
CA TRP A 42 -0.34 -15.72 14.91
C TRP A 42 -0.50 -15.84 13.39
N VAL A 43 -1.10 -14.86 12.74
CA VAL A 43 -1.21 -14.82 11.27
C VAL A 43 0.18 -14.87 10.62
N GLN A 44 1.14 -14.11 11.16
CA GLN A 44 2.52 -14.14 10.67
C GLN A 44 3.19 -15.50 10.90
N HIS A 45 2.98 -16.12 12.07
CA HIS A 45 3.47 -17.47 12.34
C HIS A 45 2.87 -18.51 11.40
N LEU A 46 1.56 -18.46 11.15
CA LEU A 46 0.90 -19.37 10.23
C LEU A 46 1.40 -19.24 8.80
N LEU A 47 1.59 -18.00 8.33
CA LEU A 47 2.19 -17.76 7.00
C LEU A 47 3.64 -18.27 6.92
N ASN A 48 4.37 -18.36 8.04
CA ASN A 48 5.75 -18.89 8.07
C ASN A 48 5.82 -20.42 8.12
N TYR A 49 4.95 -21.06 8.91
CA TYR A 49 5.06 -22.47 9.23
C TYR A 49 4.05 -23.36 8.49
N ALA A 50 2.95 -22.80 7.99
CA ALA A 50 1.88 -23.50 7.29
C ALA A 50 1.37 -22.67 6.09
N HIS A 51 2.30 -22.11 5.30
CA HIS A 51 1.99 -21.15 4.22
C HIS A 51 0.90 -21.65 3.28
N ASP A 52 1.08 -22.80 2.63
CA ASP A 52 0.14 -23.29 1.60
C ASP A 52 -1.27 -23.55 2.17
N GLN A 53 -1.34 -24.16 3.35
CA GLN A 53 -2.60 -24.52 4.02
C GLN A 53 -3.37 -23.29 4.50
N PHE A 54 -2.65 -22.31 5.05
CA PHE A 54 -3.27 -21.07 5.53
C PHE A 54 -3.56 -20.10 4.39
N TYR A 55 -2.78 -20.09 3.32
CA TYR A 55 -2.94 -19.18 2.19
C TYR A 55 -4.33 -19.32 1.55
N GLU A 56 -4.85 -20.54 1.42
CA GLU A 56 -6.22 -20.79 0.92
C GLU A 56 -7.32 -20.12 1.77
N GLN A 57 -7.05 -19.89 3.06
CA GLN A 57 -7.99 -19.27 4.00
C GLN A 57 -7.82 -17.75 4.09
N THR A 58 -6.78 -17.18 3.48
CA THR A 58 -6.47 -15.75 3.54
C THR A 58 -7.60 -14.83 3.04
N PRO A 59 -8.42 -15.20 2.04
CA PRO A 59 -9.57 -14.37 1.63
C PRO A 59 -10.57 -14.12 2.77
N LEU A 60 -10.68 -15.02 3.75
CA LEU A 60 -11.63 -14.86 4.87
C LEU A 60 -11.23 -13.73 5.82
N ILE A 61 -9.93 -13.45 5.95
CA ILE A 61 -9.37 -12.48 6.91
C ILE A 61 -8.86 -11.21 6.24
N PHE A 62 -8.71 -11.20 4.91
CA PHE A 62 -8.11 -10.11 4.15
C PHE A 62 -8.77 -8.75 4.39
N ASP A 63 -10.10 -8.68 4.28
CA ASP A 63 -10.83 -7.42 4.52
C ASP A 63 -10.68 -6.95 5.97
N SER A 64 -10.66 -7.88 6.93
CA SER A 64 -10.45 -7.56 8.35
C SER A 64 -9.03 -7.03 8.62
N LEU A 65 -8.03 -7.49 7.86
CA LEU A 65 -6.68 -6.93 7.88
C LEU A 65 -6.61 -5.54 7.23
N ILE A 66 -7.45 -5.24 6.23
CA ILE A 66 -7.55 -3.89 5.67
C ILE A 66 -8.20 -2.95 6.70
N ASP A 67 -9.30 -3.37 7.32
CA ASP A 67 -10.03 -2.55 8.30
C ASP A 67 -9.20 -2.23 9.55
N ILE A 68 -8.32 -3.13 9.98
CA ILE A 68 -7.48 -2.93 11.17
C ILE A 68 -6.49 -1.75 11.01
N ILE A 69 -6.22 -1.33 9.78
CA ILE A 69 -5.33 -0.20 9.48
C ILE A 69 -5.93 1.12 9.97
N GLN A 70 -7.26 1.16 10.19
CA GLN A 70 -7.94 2.33 10.76
C GLN A 70 -7.70 2.49 12.29
N THR A 71 -6.94 1.60 12.93
CA THR A 71 -6.66 1.68 14.37
C THR A 71 -5.56 2.70 14.71
N ASP A 72 -5.56 3.23 15.93
CA ASP A 72 -4.56 4.23 16.35
C ASP A 72 -3.17 3.66 16.67
N SER A 73 -3.01 2.33 16.69
CA SER A 73 -1.75 1.70 17.06
C SER A 73 -0.83 1.54 15.85
N ILE A 74 0.22 2.35 15.80
CA ILE A 74 1.30 2.31 14.79
C ILE A 74 1.84 0.88 14.61
N LYS A 75 2.03 0.14 15.72
CA LYS A 75 2.54 -1.24 15.69
C LYS A 75 1.57 -2.19 14.98
N VAL A 76 0.28 -2.08 15.28
CA VAL A 76 -0.78 -2.89 14.66
C VAL A 76 -0.86 -2.58 13.17
N ILE A 77 -0.88 -1.30 12.80
CA ILE A 77 -0.89 -0.85 11.40
C ILE A 77 0.32 -1.43 10.64
N THR A 78 1.53 -1.26 11.19
CA THR A 78 2.76 -1.69 10.54
C THR A 78 2.77 -3.20 10.29
N LEU A 79 2.34 -3.98 11.29
CA LEU A 79 2.32 -5.43 11.19
C LEU A 79 1.24 -5.92 10.21
N ALA A 80 0.05 -5.34 10.25
CA ALA A 80 -1.02 -5.64 9.29
C ALA A 80 -0.61 -5.34 7.84
N ILE A 81 0.04 -4.20 7.60
CA ILE A 81 0.57 -3.86 6.26
C ILE A 81 1.61 -4.87 5.80
N LYS A 82 2.54 -5.28 6.67
CA LYS A 82 3.56 -6.28 6.32
C LYS A 82 2.94 -7.62 5.95
N ILE A 83 1.88 -8.03 6.66
CA ILE A 83 1.12 -9.24 6.33
C ILE A 83 0.43 -9.08 4.97
N LEU A 84 -0.29 -7.98 4.73
CA LEU A 84 -0.96 -7.72 3.45
C LEU A 84 0.02 -7.64 2.27
N CYS A 85 1.19 -7.02 2.48
CA CYS A 85 2.28 -6.99 1.50
C CYS A 85 2.73 -8.41 1.15
N ARG A 86 2.94 -9.27 2.16
CA ARG A 86 3.31 -10.67 1.94
C ARG A 86 2.21 -11.45 1.21
N LEU A 87 0.95 -11.22 1.56
CA LEU A 87 -0.21 -11.82 0.88
C LEU A 87 -0.38 -11.33 -0.56
N SER A 88 0.24 -10.21 -0.92
CA SER A 88 0.22 -9.63 -2.28
C SER A 88 1.39 -10.11 -3.15
N LEU A 89 2.40 -10.76 -2.56
CA LEU A 89 3.52 -11.36 -3.29
C LEU A 89 3.09 -12.68 -3.91
N SER A 90 3.53 -12.90 -5.15
CA SER A 90 3.27 -14.15 -5.88
C SER A 90 4.28 -15.23 -5.47
N ASN A 91 3.79 -16.47 -5.31
CA ASN A 91 4.65 -17.64 -5.16
C ASN A 91 5.22 -18.13 -6.52
N ASN A 92 4.68 -17.65 -7.64
CA ASN A 92 5.04 -18.07 -8.99
C ASN A 92 6.17 -17.20 -9.56
N SER A 93 7.17 -17.81 -10.21
CA SER A 93 8.34 -17.12 -10.74
C SER A 93 8.06 -16.17 -11.91
N SER A 94 6.88 -16.25 -12.54
CA SER A 94 6.52 -15.46 -13.73
C SER A 94 6.01 -14.05 -13.42
N THR A 95 5.41 -13.85 -12.25
CA THR A 95 4.85 -12.56 -11.82
C THR A 95 5.31 -12.28 -10.41
N GLN A 96 5.74 -11.05 -10.12
CA GLN A 96 6.21 -10.68 -8.77
C GLN A 96 5.05 -10.53 -7.76
N TYR A 97 3.85 -10.18 -8.24
CA TYR A 97 2.67 -9.90 -7.43
C TYR A 97 1.47 -10.71 -7.91
N ASN A 98 0.54 -10.98 -6.99
CA ASN A 98 -0.70 -11.71 -7.26
C ASN A 98 -1.92 -10.75 -7.30
N ASP A 99 -3.10 -11.34 -7.47
CA ASP A 99 -4.36 -10.59 -7.63
C ASP A 99 -4.81 -9.83 -6.36
N ASN A 100 -4.20 -10.08 -5.20
CA ASN A 100 -4.52 -9.38 -3.95
C ASN A 100 -3.93 -7.97 -3.89
N LEU A 101 -2.92 -7.64 -4.72
CA LEU A 101 -2.26 -6.34 -4.67
C LEU A 101 -3.23 -5.19 -4.95
N ILE A 102 -4.09 -5.32 -5.98
CA ILE A 102 -5.03 -4.25 -6.34
C ILE A 102 -6.09 -4.05 -5.24
N PRO A 103 -6.83 -5.09 -4.79
CA PRO A 103 -7.76 -4.97 -3.67
C PRO A 103 -7.13 -4.39 -2.40
N PHE A 104 -5.89 -4.77 -2.08
CA PHE A 104 -5.14 -4.19 -0.98
C PHE A 104 -4.98 -2.67 -1.13
N LEU A 105 -4.46 -2.22 -2.28
CA LEU A 105 -4.24 -0.79 -2.54
C LEU A 105 -5.56 0.01 -2.60
N CYS A 106 -6.63 -0.54 -3.20
CA CYS A 106 -7.96 0.05 -3.18
C CYS A 106 -8.49 0.22 -1.74
N GLY A 107 -8.28 -0.80 -0.89
CA GLY A 107 -8.64 -0.77 0.53
C GLY A 107 -7.90 0.31 1.29
N ILE A 108 -6.59 0.49 1.03
CA ILE A 108 -5.79 1.58 1.61
C ILE A 108 -6.35 2.94 1.23
N ILE A 109 -6.58 3.20 -0.06
CA ILE A 109 -7.09 4.50 -0.51
C ILE A 109 -8.49 4.75 0.07
N SER A 110 -9.37 3.75 0.08
CA SER A 110 -10.69 3.84 0.71
C SER A 110 -10.63 4.19 2.20
N ASN A 111 -9.67 3.62 2.92
CA ASN A 111 -9.49 3.89 4.36
C ASN A 111 -8.91 5.29 4.62
N LEU A 112 -8.05 5.76 3.73
CA LEU A 112 -7.52 7.12 3.80
C LEU A 112 -8.60 8.16 3.51
N THR A 113 -9.49 7.92 2.54
CA THR A 113 -10.56 8.86 2.17
C THR A 113 -11.72 8.93 3.15
N LYS A 114 -12.04 7.83 3.86
CA LYS A 114 -13.11 7.80 4.87
C LYS A 114 -12.81 8.66 6.11
N ASN A 115 -11.55 8.91 6.41
CA ASN A 115 -11.10 9.54 7.65
C ASN A 115 -10.80 11.04 7.48
N LYS A 116 -10.73 11.77 8.61
CA LYS A 116 -10.46 13.22 8.59
C LYS A 116 -9.09 13.53 7.97
N CYS A 117 -9.00 14.65 7.27
CA CYS A 117 -7.82 15.10 6.51
C CYS A 117 -6.49 15.11 7.32
N SER A 118 -6.54 15.33 8.64
CA SER A 118 -5.34 15.30 9.50
C SER A 118 -4.74 13.90 9.71
N GLN A 119 -5.57 12.85 9.76
CA GLN A 119 -5.11 11.46 9.85
C GLN A 119 -4.53 10.99 8.52
N LEU A 120 -5.11 11.46 7.41
CA LEU A 120 -4.65 11.17 6.06
C LEU A 120 -3.17 11.57 5.86
N LYS A 121 -2.76 12.74 6.37
CA LYS A 121 -1.37 13.22 6.25
C LYS A 121 -0.38 12.42 7.10
N SER A 122 -0.71 12.13 8.37
CA SER A 122 0.22 11.46 9.29
C SER A 122 0.21 9.93 9.14
N GLN A 123 -0.98 9.31 9.16
CA GLN A 123 -1.13 7.86 8.99
C GLN A 123 -0.90 7.44 7.55
N GLY A 124 -1.34 8.23 6.55
CA GLY A 124 -1.09 7.93 5.13
C GLY A 124 0.40 7.90 4.79
N SER A 125 1.20 8.81 5.37
CA SER A 125 2.67 8.78 5.25
C SER A 125 3.25 7.48 5.82
N LEU A 126 2.86 7.08 7.02
CA LEU A 126 3.31 5.81 7.61
C LEU A 126 2.92 4.60 6.74
N ILE A 127 1.68 4.55 6.28
CA ILE A 127 1.14 3.43 5.50
C ILE A 127 1.92 3.26 4.20
N VAL A 128 1.99 4.33 3.39
CA VAL A 128 2.64 4.29 2.07
C VAL A 128 4.13 3.98 2.20
N ARG A 129 4.82 4.55 3.19
CA ARG A 129 6.23 4.25 3.46
C ARG A 129 6.45 2.81 3.86
N THR A 130 5.59 2.25 4.71
CA THR A 130 5.67 0.84 5.13
C THR A 130 5.45 -0.11 3.94
N ILE A 131 4.52 0.22 3.04
CA ILE A 131 4.29 -0.53 1.81
C ILE A 131 5.52 -0.44 0.91
N CYS A 132 6.07 0.75 0.67
CA CYS A 132 7.26 0.95 -0.16
C CYS A 132 8.54 0.34 0.44
N GLN A 133 8.58 0.11 1.75
CA GLN A 133 9.64 -0.65 2.40
C GLN A 133 9.53 -2.15 2.13
N SER A 134 8.30 -2.64 1.92
CA SER A 134 8.01 -4.08 1.78
C SER A 134 7.86 -4.52 0.32
N LEU A 135 7.46 -3.62 -0.57
CA LEU A 135 7.20 -3.84 -1.99
C LEU A 135 7.94 -2.79 -2.84
N SER A 136 8.14 -3.07 -4.13
CA SER A 136 8.83 -2.14 -5.03
C SER A 136 8.07 -0.80 -5.13
N PRO A 137 8.70 0.35 -4.78
CA PRO A 137 8.07 1.66 -4.86
C PRO A 137 7.59 1.98 -6.29
N LEU A 138 8.30 1.50 -7.30
CA LEU A 138 7.94 1.65 -8.70
C LEU A 138 6.56 1.05 -8.99
N ILE A 139 6.36 -0.19 -8.56
CA ILE A 139 5.12 -0.92 -8.78
C ILE A 139 4.00 -0.35 -7.92
N VAL A 140 4.29 -0.05 -6.65
CA VAL A 140 3.32 0.54 -5.72
C VAL A 140 2.78 1.86 -6.26
N TYR A 141 3.63 2.80 -6.69
CA TYR A 141 3.17 4.08 -7.23
C TYR A 141 2.43 3.94 -8.56
N THR A 142 2.87 3.05 -9.44
CA THR A 142 2.19 2.79 -10.72
C THR A 142 0.79 2.21 -10.48
N LYS A 143 0.67 1.22 -9.58
CA LYS A 143 -0.61 0.60 -9.23
C LYS A 143 -1.53 1.52 -8.42
N LEU A 144 -0.98 2.32 -7.51
CA LEU A 144 -1.75 3.36 -6.83
C LEU A 144 -2.33 4.37 -7.83
N ALA A 145 -1.53 4.83 -8.81
CA ALA A 145 -2.02 5.74 -9.83
C ALA A 145 -3.15 5.11 -10.67
N GLU A 146 -3.02 3.84 -11.07
CA GLU A 146 -4.07 3.10 -11.78
C GLU A 146 -5.35 2.99 -10.94
N VAL A 147 -5.24 2.61 -9.66
CA VAL A 147 -6.37 2.48 -8.72
C VAL A 147 -7.07 3.82 -8.49
N ILE A 148 -6.30 4.89 -8.26
CA ILE A 148 -6.87 6.22 -8.00
C ILE A 148 -7.65 6.71 -9.22
N ILE A 149 -7.13 6.52 -10.43
CA ILE A 149 -7.86 6.89 -11.66
C ILE A 149 -9.08 6.00 -11.88
N ALA A 150 -9.00 4.69 -11.62
CA ALA A 150 -10.11 3.78 -11.86
C ALA A 150 -11.29 4.03 -10.90
N ASP A 151 -11.01 4.17 -9.60
CA ASP A 151 -12.02 4.09 -8.56
C ASP A 151 -12.27 5.44 -7.84
N PHE A 152 -11.32 6.39 -7.92
CA PHE A 152 -11.32 7.62 -7.12
C PHE A 152 -11.19 8.91 -7.94
N GLU A 153 -11.21 8.86 -9.28
CA GLU A 153 -11.04 10.05 -10.15
C GLU A 153 -11.98 11.21 -9.78
N LYS A 154 -13.21 10.87 -9.37
CA LYS A 154 -14.27 11.82 -9.02
C LYS A 154 -14.37 12.12 -7.51
N SER A 155 -13.48 11.58 -6.69
CA SER A 155 -13.46 11.85 -5.24
C SER A 155 -13.02 13.30 -5.01
N PRO A 156 -13.72 14.06 -4.13
CA PRO A 156 -13.32 15.43 -3.81
C PRO A 156 -11.95 15.49 -3.12
N GLU A 157 -11.50 14.40 -2.50
CA GLU A 157 -10.22 14.28 -1.82
C GLU A 157 -9.05 13.98 -2.76
N ILE A 158 -9.28 13.71 -4.05
CA ILE A 158 -8.24 13.21 -4.97
C ILE A 158 -6.99 14.11 -5.02
N SER A 159 -7.17 15.43 -5.06
CA SER A 159 -6.06 16.39 -5.06
C SER A 159 -5.21 16.27 -3.79
N THR A 160 -5.85 16.05 -2.63
CA THR A 160 -5.16 15.87 -1.34
C THR A 160 -4.42 14.53 -1.28
N ILE A 161 -5.02 13.45 -1.81
CA ILE A 161 -4.38 12.13 -1.88
C ILE A 161 -3.12 12.22 -2.74
N VAL A 162 -3.26 12.76 -3.96
CA VAL A 162 -2.15 12.94 -4.90
C VAL A 162 -1.04 13.79 -4.30
N HIS A 163 -1.40 14.91 -3.68
CA HIS A 163 -0.42 15.77 -3.01
C HIS A 163 0.32 15.06 -1.87
N THR A 164 -0.39 14.26 -1.06
CA THR A 164 0.22 13.47 0.02
C THR A 164 1.18 12.42 -0.53
N LEU A 165 0.77 11.67 -1.55
CA LEU A 165 1.62 10.69 -2.23
C LEU A 165 2.85 11.34 -2.87
N ASN A 166 2.69 12.54 -3.42
CA ASN A 166 3.77 13.32 -3.99
C ASN A 166 4.81 13.72 -2.94
N ILE A 167 4.39 14.27 -1.80
CA ILE A 167 5.31 14.61 -0.70
C ILE A 167 6.11 13.37 -0.27
N ILE A 168 5.45 12.22 -0.11
CA ILE A 168 6.11 10.96 0.27
C ILE A 168 7.09 10.50 -0.83
N MET A 169 6.71 10.63 -2.11
CA MET A 169 7.57 10.30 -3.25
C MET A 169 8.85 11.15 -3.26
N LEU A 170 8.74 12.43 -2.90
CA LEU A 170 9.85 13.38 -2.91
C LEU A 170 10.79 13.22 -1.71
N THR A 171 10.23 12.97 -0.52
CA THR A 171 10.95 13.12 0.74
C THR A 171 11.35 11.80 1.40
N ALA A 172 10.60 10.71 1.16
CA ALA A 172 10.85 9.45 1.84
C ALA A 172 12.10 8.75 1.28
N GLU A 173 12.81 8.02 2.14
CA GLU A 173 13.98 7.23 1.73
C GLU A 173 13.54 5.98 0.98
N GLU A 174 12.43 5.39 1.40
CA GLU A 174 11.82 4.19 0.84
C GLU A 174 11.41 4.38 -0.63
N THR A 175 11.20 5.62 -1.08
CA THR A 175 10.83 5.97 -2.48
C THR A 175 12.02 6.45 -3.32
N ARG A 176 13.25 6.38 -2.77
CA ARG A 176 14.47 6.83 -3.46
C ARG A 176 14.68 6.15 -4.81
N ASP A 177 14.44 4.84 -4.88
CA ASP A 177 14.66 4.08 -6.12
C ASP A 177 13.70 4.49 -7.23
N LEU A 178 12.45 4.84 -6.90
CA LEU A 178 11.51 5.42 -7.85
C LEU A 178 12.01 6.78 -8.37
N ARG A 179 12.52 7.66 -7.50
CA ARG A 179 13.10 8.94 -7.94
C ARG A 179 14.30 8.73 -8.86
N LEU A 180 15.21 7.82 -8.49
CA LEU A 180 16.38 7.49 -9.31
C LEU A 180 15.98 6.89 -10.65
N PHE A 181 14.96 6.04 -10.68
CA PHE A 181 14.40 5.47 -11.91
C PHE A 181 13.88 6.57 -12.84
N LEU A 182 13.07 7.51 -12.32
CA LEU A 182 12.55 8.63 -13.11
C LEU A 182 13.63 9.58 -13.63
N VAL A 183 14.80 9.64 -12.98
CA VAL A 183 15.92 10.48 -13.41
C VAL A 183 16.83 9.76 -14.42
N LYS A 184 17.18 8.49 -14.16
CA LYS A 184 18.33 7.82 -14.80
C LYS A 184 17.97 6.67 -15.75
N SER A 185 16.74 6.16 -15.71
CA SER A 185 16.35 5.01 -16.54
C SER A 185 16.29 5.34 -18.03
N ASP A 186 16.23 4.29 -18.86
CA ASP A 186 16.01 4.44 -20.29
C ASP A 186 14.71 5.21 -20.57
N GLU A 187 14.76 6.07 -21.58
CA GLU A 187 13.68 6.98 -21.93
C GLU A 187 12.34 6.26 -22.19
N LYS A 188 12.36 5.05 -22.76
CA LYS A 188 11.14 4.28 -23.04
C LYS A 188 10.47 3.79 -21.76
N GLU A 189 11.24 3.15 -20.87
CA GLU A 189 10.71 2.62 -19.61
C GLU A 189 10.26 3.74 -18.68
N LYS A 190 11.07 4.80 -18.61
CA LYS A 190 10.76 6.02 -17.90
C LYS A 190 9.47 6.65 -18.40
N LEU A 191 9.26 6.73 -19.71
CA LEU A 191 8.04 7.30 -20.29
C LEU A 191 6.79 6.52 -19.88
N VAL A 192 6.84 5.18 -19.87
CA VAL A 192 5.71 4.34 -19.45
C VAL A 192 5.31 4.65 -18.01
N VAL A 193 6.28 4.61 -17.09
CA VAL A 193 6.02 4.88 -15.67
C VAL A 193 5.57 6.33 -15.46
N PHE A 194 6.26 7.28 -16.09
CA PHE A 194 5.91 8.69 -16.04
C PHE A 194 4.46 8.92 -16.49
N THR A 195 4.06 8.40 -17.64
CA THR A 195 2.71 8.62 -18.18
C THR A 195 1.64 7.97 -17.30
N THR A 196 1.90 6.80 -16.71
CA THR A 196 0.95 6.18 -15.78
C THR A 196 0.75 7.02 -14.53
N ILE A 197 1.84 7.46 -13.88
CA ILE A 197 1.76 8.29 -12.67
C ILE A 197 1.20 9.69 -13.00
N TYR A 198 1.60 10.29 -14.12
CA TYR A 198 1.22 11.65 -14.52
C TYR A 198 -0.30 11.82 -14.67
N LYS A 199 -1.01 10.80 -15.20
CA LYS A 199 -2.49 10.84 -15.29
C LYS A 199 -3.14 11.09 -13.94
N CYS A 200 -2.68 10.39 -12.90
CA CYS A 200 -3.13 10.59 -11.54
C CYS A 200 -2.60 11.92 -10.95
N TRP A 201 -1.34 12.26 -11.22
CA TRP A 201 -0.71 13.45 -10.67
C TRP A 201 -1.29 14.75 -11.22
N ALA A 202 -1.88 14.74 -12.42
CA ALA A 202 -2.53 15.88 -13.05
C ALA A 202 -3.73 16.42 -12.26
N HIS A 203 -4.30 15.65 -11.33
CA HIS A 203 -5.36 16.12 -10.42
C HIS A 203 -4.84 17.06 -9.31
N ASN A 204 -3.53 17.29 -9.23
CA ASN A 204 -2.92 18.31 -8.40
C ASN A 204 -1.77 19.01 -9.16
N PRO A 205 -1.90 20.30 -9.53
CA PRO A 205 -0.95 20.95 -10.44
C PRO A 205 0.47 21.06 -9.86
N VAL A 206 0.61 21.22 -8.54
CA VAL A 206 1.92 21.25 -7.87
C VAL A 206 2.60 19.88 -7.94
N SER A 207 1.83 18.81 -7.72
CA SER A 207 2.33 17.44 -7.81
C SER A 207 2.74 17.10 -9.24
N ALA A 208 1.89 17.40 -10.23
CA ALA A 208 2.20 17.23 -11.65
C ALA A 208 3.49 17.97 -12.06
N LEU A 209 3.64 19.22 -11.62
CA LEU A 209 4.84 20.02 -11.87
C LEU A 209 6.09 19.34 -11.31
N SER A 210 6.05 18.91 -10.04
CA SER A 210 7.19 18.26 -9.39
C SER A 210 7.59 16.93 -10.05
N LEU A 211 6.62 16.14 -10.51
CA LEU A 211 6.87 14.90 -11.26
C LEU A 211 7.52 15.19 -12.61
N CYS A 212 7.06 16.23 -13.31
CA CYS A 212 7.67 16.65 -14.57
C CYS A 212 9.12 17.10 -14.38
N LEU A 213 9.42 17.84 -13.32
CA LEU A 213 10.77 18.32 -13.01
C LEU A 213 11.73 17.15 -12.73
N ILE A 214 11.35 16.20 -11.88
CA ILE A 214 12.18 15.01 -11.60
C ILE A 214 12.39 14.16 -12.85
N SER A 215 11.36 14.07 -13.68
CA SER A 215 11.42 13.29 -14.92
C SER A 215 12.06 14.04 -16.07
N GLY A 216 12.57 15.27 -15.88
CA GLY A 216 13.20 16.07 -16.93
C GLY A 216 12.25 16.51 -18.07
N ARG A 217 10.94 16.58 -17.81
CA ARG A 217 9.90 16.97 -18.77
C ARG A 217 9.69 18.49 -18.76
N TYR A 218 10.76 19.24 -19.02
CA TYR A 218 10.77 20.70 -18.84
C TYR A 218 9.73 21.45 -19.69
N GLN A 219 9.43 20.97 -20.90
CA GLN A 219 8.38 21.58 -21.72
C GLN A 219 7.02 21.48 -21.04
N LEU A 220 6.67 20.29 -20.54
CA LEU A 220 5.41 20.07 -19.84
C LEU A 220 5.35 20.83 -18.51
N SER A 221 6.47 20.89 -17.77
CA SER A 221 6.59 21.76 -16.59
C SER A 221 6.29 23.23 -16.92
N TYR A 222 6.82 23.74 -18.03
CA TYR A 222 6.60 25.11 -18.47
C TYR A 222 5.14 25.37 -18.86
N ASP A 223 4.53 24.42 -19.57
CA ASP A 223 3.11 24.52 -19.94
C ASP A 223 2.21 24.53 -18.70
N ILE A 224 2.50 23.68 -17.69
CA ILE A 224 1.80 23.71 -16.40
C ILE A 224 1.94 25.09 -15.72
N ILE A 225 3.16 25.65 -15.65
CA ILE A 225 3.41 26.97 -15.04
C ILE A 225 2.62 28.09 -15.73
N LYS A 226 2.40 28.01 -17.05
CA LYS A 226 1.54 28.99 -17.74
C LYS A 226 0.10 28.91 -17.28
N GLU A 227 -0.41 27.69 -17.08
CA GLU A 227 -1.78 27.50 -16.60
C GLU A 227 -1.97 27.99 -15.15
N PHE A 228 -0.92 28.00 -14.32
CA PHE A 228 -0.97 28.57 -12.97
C PHE A 228 -1.39 30.05 -12.97
N GLN A 229 -1.14 30.81 -14.05
CA GLN A 229 -1.60 32.20 -14.15
C GLN A 229 -3.14 32.31 -14.12
N GLN A 230 -3.85 31.27 -14.55
CA GLN A 230 -5.31 31.25 -14.61
C GLN A 230 -5.95 30.76 -13.31
N ILE A 231 -5.16 30.20 -12.38
CA ILE A 231 -5.66 29.66 -11.12
C ILE A 231 -5.73 30.79 -10.09
N GLU A 232 -6.92 31.00 -9.51
CA GLU A 232 -7.08 31.95 -8.42
C GLU A 232 -6.26 31.50 -7.19
N PRO A 233 -5.41 32.37 -6.63
CA PRO A 233 -4.62 32.02 -5.45
C PRO A 233 -5.54 31.66 -4.27
N SER A 234 -5.36 30.47 -3.70
CA SER A 234 -6.05 30.01 -2.50
C SER A 234 -5.07 29.64 -1.40
N VAL A 235 -5.50 29.66 -0.14
CA VAL A 235 -4.67 29.20 1.00
C VAL A 235 -4.22 27.75 0.78
N GLU A 236 -5.10 26.91 0.24
CA GLU A 236 -4.76 25.52 -0.07
C GLU A 236 -3.67 25.42 -1.13
N LEU A 237 -3.75 26.21 -2.21
CA LEU A 237 -2.71 26.26 -3.24
C LEU A 237 -1.38 26.73 -2.65
N LEU A 238 -1.39 27.77 -1.82
CA LEU A 238 -0.19 28.29 -1.16
C LEU A 238 0.44 27.26 -0.23
N MET A 239 -0.37 26.57 0.57
CA MET A 239 0.07 25.48 1.45
C MET A 239 0.64 24.27 0.69
N GLN A 240 0.27 24.09 -0.57
CA GLN A 240 0.81 23.02 -1.42
C GLN A 240 2.14 23.43 -2.08
N ILE A 241 2.35 24.73 -2.30
CA ILE A 241 3.57 25.29 -2.89
C ILE A 241 4.67 25.48 -1.85
N ASP A 242 4.30 25.85 -0.61
CA ASP A 242 5.21 26.01 0.55
C ASP A 242 5.91 24.69 0.93
#